data_AF-A0A241ZDA4-F1
#
_entry.id   AF-A0A241ZDA4-F1
#
_cell.length_a   1.000
_cell.length_b   1.000
_cell.length_c   1.000
_cell.angle_alpha   90.00
_cell.angle_beta   90.00
_cell.angle_gamma   90.00
#
_symmetry.space_group_name_H-M   'P 1'
#
loop_
_entity.id
_entity.type
_entity.pdbx_description
1 polymer ?
#
loop_
_entity_poly.entity_id
_entity_poly.type
_entity_poly.pdbx_seq_one_letter_code
_entity_poly.pdbx_strand_id
1 'polypeptide(L)'
;MTILWEEFYKKTEGKGVGYTRFCNIIRQAQKNSDISQKQVYFPGEAVQIDYSGDPVDIHLPNGEIIKANIFVGVLPFSGLLFVYATPTQQTEDWLISCSKMFGKFKGTTEH
;
A
#
# COMPACT_ATOMS: atom_id res chain seq x y z
N MET A 1 3.30 24.73 -2.98
CA MET A 1 3.64 25.16 -4.36
C MET A 1 4.06 26.62 -4.43
N THR A 2 3.66 27.48 -3.48
CA THR A 2 4.02 28.90 -3.41
C THR A 2 5.52 29.14 -3.37
N ILE A 3 6.26 28.49 -2.45
CA ILE A 3 7.72 28.65 -2.32
C ILE A 3 8.44 28.26 -3.62
N LEU A 4 8.05 27.15 -4.25
CA LEU A 4 8.65 26.68 -5.51
C LEU A 4 8.39 27.67 -6.67
N TRP A 5 7.21 28.29 -6.70
CA TRP A 5 6.91 29.33 -7.69
C TRP A 5 7.70 30.61 -7.45
N GLU A 6 7.86 31.03 -6.19
CA GLU A 6 8.68 32.20 -5.84
C GLU A 6 10.15 32.00 -6.23
N GLU A 7 10.69 30.80 -6.00
CA GLU A 7 12.04 30.43 -6.44
C GLU A 7 12.15 30.41 -7.97
N PHE A 8 11.17 29.85 -8.67
CA PHE A 8 11.10 29.88 -10.14
C PHE A 8 11.06 31.32 -10.65
N TYR A 9 10.17 32.15 -10.10
CA TYR A 9 10.00 33.54 -10.48
C TYR A 9 11.26 34.37 -10.24
N LYS A 10 11.96 34.14 -9.12
CA LYS A 10 13.26 34.75 -8.86
C LYS A 10 14.34 34.27 -9.85
N LYS A 11 14.41 32.97 -10.13
CA LYS A 11 15.39 32.38 -11.07
C LYS A 11 15.18 32.82 -12.51
N THR A 12 13.95 33.11 -12.91
CA THR A 12 13.65 33.58 -14.26
C THR A 12 13.52 35.09 -14.36
N GLU A 13 13.89 35.83 -13.31
CA GLU A 13 13.82 37.31 -13.26
C GLU A 13 12.43 37.84 -13.61
N GLY A 14 11.39 37.15 -13.13
CA GLY A 14 9.99 37.47 -13.40
C GLY A 14 9.51 37.15 -14.82
N LYS A 15 10.35 36.59 -15.68
CA LYS A 15 9.98 36.13 -17.02
C LYS A 15 9.47 34.71 -16.95
N GLY A 16 8.19 34.47 -17.21
CA GLY A 16 7.66 33.11 -17.20
C GLY A 16 6.18 33.04 -16.90
N VAL A 17 5.73 31.87 -16.48
CA VAL A 17 4.32 31.58 -16.21
C VAL A 17 3.89 32.13 -14.83
N GLY A 18 2.69 32.72 -14.79
CA GLY A 18 2.07 33.13 -13.53
C GLY A 18 1.75 31.93 -12.62
N TYR A 19 1.54 32.20 -11.33
CA TYR A 19 1.37 31.19 -10.28
C TYR A 19 0.38 30.08 -10.62
N THR A 20 -0.80 30.44 -11.14
CA THR A 20 -1.84 29.49 -11.51
C THR A 20 -1.38 28.54 -12.61
N ARG A 21 -0.72 29.06 -13.65
CA ARG A 21 -0.22 28.25 -14.77
C ARG A 21 0.96 27.38 -14.34
N PHE A 22 1.84 27.90 -13.49
CA PHE A 22 2.93 27.15 -12.87
C PHE A 22 2.41 25.93 -12.09
N CYS A 23 1.44 26.14 -11.20
CA CYS A 23 0.83 25.05 -10.43
C CYS A 23 0.20 23.98 -11.34
N ASN A 24 -0.43 24.39 -12.44
CA ASN A 24 -1.03 23.46 -13.40
C ASN A 24 0.04 22.63 -14.13
N ILE A 25 1.15 23.23 -14.53
CA ILE A 25 2.28 22.54 -15.17
C ILE A 25 2.89 21.51 -14.22
N ILE A 26 3.17 21.91 -12.97
CA ILE A 26 3.74 20.99 -11.96
C ILE A 26 2.78 19.85 -11.64
N ARG A 27 1.49 20.12 -11.48
CA ARG A 27 0.47 19.08 -11.25
C ARG A 27 0.35 18.10 -12.42
N GLN A 28 0.45 18.59 -13.65
CA GLN A 28 0.47 17.73 -14.84
C GLN A 28 1.75 16.88 -14.91
N ALA A 29 2.90 17.46 -14.59
CA ALA A 29 4.16 16.73 -14.52
C ALA A 29 4.13 15.64 -13.42
N GLN A 30 3.59 15.96 -12.24
CA GLN A 30 3.43 15.01 -11.13
C GLN A 30 2.47 13.86 -11.45
N LYS A 31 1.40 14.13 -12.22
CA LYS A 31 0.50 13.08 -12.72
C LYS A 31 1.17 12.09 -13.69
N ASN A 32 2.22 12.53 -14.39
CA ASN A 32 2.92 11.74 -15.39
C ASN A 32 4.23 11.13 -14.88
N SER A 33 4.61 11.40 -13.63
CA SER A 33 5.73 10.71 -12.99
C SER A 33 5.19 9.46 -12.31
N ASP A 34 5.53 8.29 -12.85
CA ASP A 34 5.54 7.03 -12.09
C ASP A 34 6.56 7.21 -10.96
N ILE A 35 6.10 7.74 -9.83
CA ILE A 35 6.88 7.78 -8.61
C ILE A 35 6.90 6.34 -8.11
N SER A 36 7.81 5.52 -8.66
CA SER A 36 8.22 4.30 -7.97
C SER A 36 8.86 4.76 -6.67
N GLN A 37 8.13 4.69 -5.56
CA GLN A 37 8.79 4.81 -4.27
C GLN A 37 9.72 3.62 -4.16
N LYS A 38 11.02 3.82 -4.36
CA LYS A 38 12.03 2.82 -4.01
C LYS A 38 12.02 2.72 -2.49
N GLN A 39 11.11 1.90 -1.96
CA GLN A 39 11.10 1.51 -0.57
C GLN A 39 12.21 0.46 -0.40
N VAL A 40 13.23 0.82 0.37
CA VAL A 40 14.25 -0.14 0.81
C VAL A 40 13.67 -0.84 2.04
N TYR A 41 13.61 -2.16 2.00
CA TYR A 41 13.18 -2.97 3.14
C TYR A 41 14.37 -3.76 3.65
N PHE A 42 14.52 -3.87 4.96
CA PHE A 42 15.47 -4.80 5.55
C PHE A 42 14.73 -6.06 6.05
N PRO A 43 15.39 -7.23 6.08
CA PRO A 43 14.75 -8.47 6.49
C PRO A 43 14.20 -8.36 7.92
N GLY A 44 12.91 -8.65 8.06
CA GLY A 44 12.23 -8.71 9.36
C GLY A 44 11.76 -7.37 9.93
N GLU A 45 12.12 -6.22 9.37
CA GLU A 45 11.73 -4.91 9.92
C GLU A 45 10.27 -4.53 9.69
N ALA A 46 9.67 -5.02 8.61
CA ALA A 46 8.31 -4.66 8.22
C ALA A 46 7.57 -5.85 7.63
N VAL A 47 6.25 -5.81 7.79
CA VAL A 47 5.30 -6.65 7.08
C VAL A 47 4.22 -5.75 6.49
N GLN A 48 3.84 -6.00 5.25
CA GLN A 48 2.73 -5.33 4.59
C GLN A 48 1.51 -6.24 4.63
N ILE A 49 0.37 -5.72 5.07
CA ILE A 49 -0.83 -6.50 5.33
C ILE A 49 -2.02 -5.81 4.67
N ASP A 50 -2.84 -6.56 3.95
CA ASP A 50 -4.10 -6.07 3.38
C ASP A 50 -5.11 -7.21 3.15
N TYR A 51 -6.36 -6.85 2.88
CA TYR A 51 -7.33 -7.75 2.27
C TYR A 51 -7.32 -7.59 0.75
N SER A 52 -7.56 -8.67 0.00
CA SER A 52 -7.53 -8.67 -1.47
C SER A 52 -8.66 -7.87 -2.16
N GLY A 53 -9.44 -7.08 -1.41
CA GLY A 53 -10.64 -6.39 -1.89
C GLY A 53 -11.91 -7.22 -1.70
N ASP A 54 -12.62 -7.48 -2.80
CA ASP A 54 -13.93 -8.13 -2.76
C ASP A 54 -13.84 -9.60 -2.30
N PRO A 55 -14.85 -10.11 -1.56
CA PRO A 55 -14.90 -11.51 -1.16
C PRO A 55 -14.96 -12.45 -2.37
N VAL A 56 -14.26 -13.57 -2.26
CA VAL A 56 -14.28 -14.65 -3.25
C VAL A 56 -15.32 -15.71 -2.87
N ASP A 57 -15.93 -16.34 -3.88
CA ASP A 57 -16.86 -17.44 -3.70
C ASP A 57 -16.09 -18.77 -3.56
N ILE A 58 -16.40 -19.54 -2.52
CA ILE A 58 -15.88 -20.88 -2.27
C ILE A 58 -17.02 -21.87 -2.48
N HIS A 59 -16.83 -22.77 -3.45
CA HIS A 59 -17.77 -23.85 -3.73
C HIS A 59 -17.47 -25.06 -2.85
N LEU A 60 -18.41 -25.40 -1.97
CA LEU A 60 -18.30 -26.57 -1.11
C LEU A 60 -18.79 -27.84 -1.84
N PRO A 61 -18.30 -29.03 -1.46
CA PRO A 61 -18.71 -30.29 -2.11
C PRO A 61 -20.21 -30.60 -1.99
N ASN A 62 -20.92 -30.01 -1.02
CA ASN A 62 -22.36 -30.15 -0.83
C ASN A 62 -23.18 -29.24 -1.77
N GLY A 63 -22.54 -28.43 -2.61
CA GLY A 63 -23.19 -27.47 -3.52
C GLY A 63 -23.44 -26.09 -2.92
N GLU A 64 -23.09 -25.87 -1.65
CA GLU A 64 -23.18 -24.56 -1.01
C GLU A 64 -22.06 -23.62 -1.49
N ILE A 65 -22.38 -22.33 -1.59
CA ILE A 65 -21.42 -21.29 -1.92
C ILE A 65 -21.26 -20.39 -0.71
N ILE A 66 -20.04 -20.29 -0.19
CA ILE A 66 -19.70 -19.38 0.91
C ILE A 66 -18.78 -18.27 0.39
N LYS A 67 -18.91 -17.06 0.95
CA LYS A 67 -18.02 -15.94 0.66
C LYS A 67 -16.87 -15.91 1.66
N ALA A 68 -15.66 -15.69 1.17
CA ALA A 68 -14.48 -15.53 2.01
C ALA A 68 -13.70 -14.27 1.62
N ASN A 69 -13.18 -13.58 2.62
CA ASN A 69 -12.26 -12.46 2.46
C ASN A 69 -10.83 -12.99 2.57
N ILE A 70 -9.95 -12.59 1.65
CA ILE A 70 -8.58 -13.12 1.61
C ILE A 70 -7.64 -12.11 2.26
N PHE A 71 -7.19 -12.44 3.47
CA PHE A 71 -6.14 -11.72 4.18
C PHE A 71 -4.79 -12.09 3.57
N VAL A 72 -3.96 -11.10 3.30
CA VAL A 72 -2.62 -11.26 2.72
C VAL A 72 -1.61 -10.49 3.55
N GLY A 73 -0.53 -11.16 3.95
CA GLY A 73 0.64 -10.57 4.59
C GLY A 73 1.91 -10.87 3.81
N VAL A 74 2.78 -9.89 3.60
CA VAL A 74 4.02 -10.04 2.82
C VAL A 74 5.20 -9.46 3.57
N LEU A 75 6.30 -10.21 3.67
CA LEU A 75 7.61 -9.69 4.05
C LEU A 75 8.27 -9.06 2.82
N PRO A 76 8.36 -7.73 2.73
CA PRO A 76 8.67 -7.06 1.47
C PRO A 76 10.16 -7.21 1.06
N PHE A 77 11.05 -7.56 1.99
CA PHE A 77 12.44 -7.89 1.66
C PHE A 77 12.58 -9.24 0.92
N SER A 78 11.89 -10.27 1.40
CA SER A 78 12.02 -11.64 0.85
C SER A 78 10.92 -12.02 -0.13
N GLY A 79 9.84 -11.24 -0.19
CA GLY A 79 8.63 -11.59 -0.93
C GLY A 79 7.85 -12.76 -0.32
N LEU A 80 8.16 -13.18 0.92
CA LEU A 80 7.46 -14.27 1.57
C LEU A 80 6.02 -13.85 1.89
N LEU A 81 5.06 -14.56 1.32
CA LEU A 81 3.63 -14.31 1.48
C LEU A 81 2.96 -15.28 2.48
N PHE A 82 1.97 -14.75 3.19
CA PHE A 82 1.01 -15.48 4.01
C PHE A 82 -0.39 -15.12 3.53
N VAL A 83 -1.23 -16.14 3.35
CA VAL A 83 -2.61 -15.97 2.87
C VAL A 83 -3.55 -16.74 3.78
N TYR A 84 -4.64 -16.10 4.19
CA TYR A 84 -5.64 -16.71 5.06
C TYR A 84 -7.06 -16.27 4.67
N ALA A 85 -7.97 -17.23 4.54
CA ALA A 85 -9.37 -16.96 4.24
C ALA A 85 -10.14 -16.70 5.55
N THR A 86 -10.86 -15.58 5.62
CA THR A 86 -11.67 -15.19 6.77
C THR A 86 -13.14 -14.98 6.37
N PRO A 87 -14.09 -15.21 7.29
CA PRO A 87 -15.50 -14.91 7.03
C PRO A 87 -15.76 -13.42 6.80
N THR A 88 -15.07 -12.53 7.53
CA THR A 88 -15.24 -11.07 7.43
C THR A 88 -13.89 -10.33 7.38
N GLN A 89 -13.95 -9.01 7.18
CA GLN A 89 -12.80 -8.09 7.33
C GLN A 89 -12.84 -7.32 8.66
N GLN A 90 -13.65 -7.78 9.63
CA GLN A 90 -13.80 -7.11 10.91
C GLN A 90 -12.54 -7.29 11.77
N THR A 91 -12.42 -6.46 12.81
CA THR A 91 -11.26 -6.42 13.70
C THR A 91 -10.90 -7.77 14.30
N GLU A 92 -11.88 -8.60 14.66
CA GLU A 92 -11.64 -9.93 15.22
C GLU A 92 -10.91 -10.85 14.22
N ASP A 93 -11.43 -10.96 13.00
CA ASP A 93 -10.81 -11.74 11.92
C ASP A 93 -9.44 -11.18 11.53
N TRP A 94 -9.27 -9.86 11.54
CA TRP A 94 -7.99 -9.19 11.30
C TRP A 94 -6.94 -9.58 12.34
N LEU A 95 -7.28 -9.51 13.63
CA LEU A 95 -6.37 -9.85 14.74
C LEU A 95 -5.98 -11.33 14.72
N ILE A 96 -6.96 -12.22 14.49
CA ILE A 96 -6.71 -13.65 14.37
C ILE A 96 -5.77 -13.94 13.20
N SER A 97 -5.99 -13.29 12.06
CA SER A 97 -5.15 -13.44 10.87
C SER A 97 -3.73 -12.93 11.10
N CYS A 98 -3.58 -11.78 11.76
CA CYS A 98 -2.27 -11.26 12.17
C CYS A 98 -1.54 -12.23 13.10
N SER A 99 -2.23 -12.78 14.12
CA SER A 99 -1.65 -13.76 15.05
C SER A 99 -1.14 -15.01 14.30
N LYS A 100 -1.95 -15.56 13.39
CA LYS A 100 -1.56 -16.71 12.54
C LYS A 100 -0.38 -16.37 11.63
N MET A 101 -0.39 -15.18 11.03
CA MET A 101 0.67 -14.69 10.16
C MET A 101 2.00 -14.58 10.91
N PHE A 102 2.03 -13.92 12.08
CA PHE A 102 3.24 -13.80 12.89
C PHE A 102 3.75 -15.17 13.36
N GLY A 103 2.84 -16.08 13.73
CA GLY A 103 3.18 -17.47 14.03
C GLY A 103 3.82 -18.19 12.84
N LYS A 104 3.34 -17.95 11.61
CA LYS A 104 3.91 -18.53 10.38
C LYS A 104 5.28 -17.94 10.05
N PHE A 105 5.44 -16.63 10.14
CA PHE A 105 6.70 -15.94 9.89
C PHE A 105 7.73 -16.17 10.99
N LYS A 106 7.33 -16.79 12.12
CA LYS A 106 8.16 -17.04 13.30
C LYS A 106 8.79 -15.76 13.87
N GLY A 107 8.11 -14.62 13.73
CA GLY A 107 8.66 -13.32 14.07
C GLY A 107 7.73 -12.50 14.95
N THR A 108 8.18 -12.21 16.17
CA THR A 108 7.98 -10.93 16.85
C THR A 108 9.34 -10.23 16.80
N THR A 109 9.41 -9.04 16.20
CA THR A 109 10.63 -8.23 16.23
C THR A 109 10.89 -7.77 17.66
N GLU A 110 11.89 -8.33 18.32
CA GLU A 110 12.50 -7.72 19.51
C GLU A 110 13.52 -6.68 19.07
N HIS A 111 13.21 -5.41 19.27
CA HIS A 111 14.17 -4.30 19.37
C HIS A 111 13.71 -3.36 20.48
#